data_AF-A0A4P9WFV4-F1
#
_entry.id   AF-A0A4P9WFV4-F1
#
_cell.length_a   1.000
_cell.length_b   1.000
_cell.length_c   1.000
_cell.angle_alpha   90.00
_cell.angle_beta   90.00
_cell.angle_gamma   90.00
#
_symmetry.space_group_name_H-M   'P 1'
#
loop_
_entity.id
_entity.type
_entity.pdbx_description
1 polymer ?
#
loop_
_entity_poly.entity_id
_entity_poly.type
_entity_poly.pdbx_seq_one_letter_code
_entity_poly.pdbx_strand_id
1 'polypeptide(L)' 'MLGTAQEFYESLRLPYHVVSIVAGALNNAAAKMYDLEAWFPFQGEYKELVYCDT' A
#
# COMPACT_ATOMS: atom_id res chain seq x y z
N MET A 1 -10.99 -2.85 -3.54
CA MET A 1 -9.85 -3.80 -3.47
C MET A 1 -8.93 -3.51 -2.29
N LEU A 2 -8.70 -2.25 -1.90
CA LEU A 2 -7.86 -1.91 -0.74
C LEU A 2 -8.23 -2.60 0.59
N GLY A 3 -9.53 -2.72 0.91
CA GLY A 3 -9.97 -3.40 2.14
C GLY A 3 -9.57 -4.88 2.21
N THR A 4 -9.67 -5.61 1.10
CA THR A 4 -9.23 -7.01 1.02
C THR A 4 -7.71 -7.14 1.21
N ALA A 5 -6.94 -6.18 0.70
CA ALA A 5 -5.50 -6.13 0.95
C ALA A 5 -5.21 -5.88 2.44
N GLN A 6 -5.88 -4.93 3.08
CA GLN A 6 -5.71 -4.68 4.52
C GLN A 6 -6.02 -5.92 5.37
N GLU A 7 -7.15 -6.58 5.11
CA GLU A 7 -7.54 -7.81 5.80
C GLU A 7 -6.50 -8.93 5.65
N PHE A 8 -5.89 -9.06 4.47
CA PHE A 8 -4.80 -10.01 4.25
C PHE A 8 -3.56 -9.70 5.10
N TYR A 9 -3.16 -8.44 5.19
CA TYR A 9 -2.01 -8.02 6.00
C TYR A 9 -2.26 -8.17 7.51
N GLU A 10 -3.49 -7.89 7.94
CA GLU A 10 -3.93 -8.13 9.32
C GLU A 10 -3.91 -9.62 9.67
N SER A 11 -4.32 -10.49 8.73
CA SER A 11 -4.25 -11.95 8.92
C SER A 11 -2.81 -12.44 9.12
N LEU A 12 -1.84 -11.79 8.46
CA LEU A 12 -0.41 -12.07 8.59
C LEU A 12 0.23 -11.37 9.79
N ARG A 13 -0.52 -10.51 10.50
CA ARG A 13 -0.03 -9.66 11.59
C ARG A 13 1.21 -8.84 11.22
N LEU A 14 1.26 -8.40 9.97
CA LEU A 14 2.34 -7.56 9.48
C LEU A 14 2.04 -6.09 9.83
N PRO A 15 3.00 -5.35 10.41
CA PRO A 15 2.84 -3.91 10.56
C PRO A 15 2.86 -3.25 9.18
N TYR A 16 1.83 -2.47 8.86
CA TYR A 16 1.71 -1.79 7.57
C TYR A 16 1.16 -0.37 7.75
N HIS A 17 1.34 0.47 6.74
CA HIS A 17 0.61 1.73 6.59
C HIS A 17 0.06 1.86 5.18
N VAL A 18 -0.84 2.83 5.00
CA VAL A 18 -1.45 3.13 3.70
C VAL A 18 -1.01 4.51 3.28
N VAL A 19 -0.40 4.61 2.11
CA VAL A 19 0.07 5.87 1.51
C VAL A 19 -0.86 6.22 0.35
N SER A 20 -1.30 7.47 0.30
CA SER A 20 -2.06 7.97 -0.86
C SER A 20 -1.10 8.68 -1.81
N ILE A 21 -1.13 8.28 -3.07
CA ILE A 21 -0.24 8.82 -4.10
C ILE A 21 -0.79 10.15 -4.61
N VAL A 22 0.07 11.17 -4.60
CA VAL A 22 -0.26 12.52 -5.04
C VAL A 22 -0.52 12.55 -6.54
N ALA A 23 -1.40 13.46 -6.98
CA ALA A 23 -1.87 13.54 -8.36
C ALA A 23 -0.78 13.64 -9.45
N GLY A 24 0.41 14.15 -9.10
CA GLY A 24 1.55 14.25 -10.01
C GLY A 24 2.28 12.93 -10.31
N ALA A 25 2.04 11.88 -9.50
CA ALA A 25 2.60 10.54 -9.69
C ALA A 25 1.52 9.52 -10.10
N LEU A 26 0.28 9.96 -10.34
CA LEU A 26 -0.77 9.10 -10.88
C LEU A 26 -0.46 8.76 -12.34
N ASN A 27 -0.63 7.49 -12.69
CA ASN A 27 -0.67 7.07 -14.09
C ASN A 27 -1.98 7.61 -14.73
N ASN A 28 -1.99 7.80 -16.05
CA ASN A 28 -3.14 8.38 -16.78
C ASN A 28 -4.48 7.60 -16.61
N ALA A 29 -4.44 6.40 -16.02
CA ALA A 29 -5.59 5.53 -15.85
C ALA A 29 -6.20 5.55 -14.43
N ALA A 30 -5.46 5.96 -13.39
CA ALA A 30 -5.96 5.89 -12.02
C ALA A 30 -6.51 7.24 -11.52
N ALA A 31 -7.75 7.23 -11.03
CA ALA A 31 -8.36 8.43 -10.42
C ALA A 31 -7.84 8.67 -8.99
N LYS A 32 -7.57 7.59 -8.25
CA LYS A 32 -6.91 7.58 -6.94
C LYS A 32 -6.09 6.31 -6.79
N MET A 33 -4.88 6.45 -6.26
CA MET A 33 -3.95 5.34 -6.06
C MET A 33 -3.50 5.30 -4.61
N TYR A 34 -3.51 4.09 -4.05
CA TYR A 34 -3.09 3.82 -2.69
C TYR A 34 -2.05 2.71 -2.69
N ASP A 35 -0.94 2.96 -2.00
CA ASP A 35 0.11 1.98 -1.79
C ASP A 35 0.01 1.48 -0.35
N LEU A 36 0.04 0.16 -0.20
CA LEU A 36 0.10 -0.50 1.09
C LEU A 36 1.53 -0.97 1.28
N GLU A 37 2.21 -0.34 2.23
CA GLU A 37 3.61 -0.62 2.54
C GLU A 37 3.72 -1.36 3.87
N ALA A 38 4.49 -2.44 3.91
CA ALA A 38 4.77 -3.16 5.15
C ALA A 38 6.14 -2.85 5.70
N TRP A 39 6.25 -2.96 7.02
CA TRP A 39 7.49 -2.75 7.75
C TRP A 39 8.43 -3.95 7.63
N PHE A 40 9.65 -3.73 7.14
CA PHE A 40 10.70 -4.74 7.09
C PHE A 40 11.77 -4.48 8.15
N PRO A 41 11.76 -5.20 9.29
CA PRO A 41 12.67 -4.94 10.40
C PRO A 41 14.15 -5.17 10.05
N PHE A 42 14.43 -6.02 9.06
CA PHE A 42 15.79 -6.26 8.58
C PHE A 42 16.37 -5.05 7.82
N GLN A 43 15.52 -4.31 7.10
CA GLN A 43 15.94 -3.13 6.33
C GLN A 43 15.68 -1.83 7.10
N GLY A 44 14.83 -1.85 8.12
CA GLY A 44 14.46 -0.67 8.91
C GLY A 44 13.59 0.32 8.13
N GLU A 45 12.89 -0.13 7.09
CA GLU A 45 12.10 0.71 6.20
C GLU A 45 10.75 0.04 5.86
N TYR A 46 9.79 0.88 5.48
CA TYR A 46 8.56 0.43 4.83
C TYR A 46 8.87 0.15 3.35
N LYS A 47 8.31 -0.94 2.82
CA LYS A 47 8.41 -1.27 1.39
C LYS A 47 7.02 -1.48 0.83
N GLU A 48 6.82 -0.96 -0.36
CA GLU A 48 5.62 -1.18 -1.16
C GLU A 48 5.47 -2.67 -1.48
N LEU A 49 4.29 -3.21 -1.23
CA LEU A 49 3.99 -4.61 -1.53
C LEU A 49 2.68 -4.79 -2.30
N VAL A 50 1.73 -3.87 -2.15
CA VAL A 50 0.47 -3.91 -2.89
C VAL A 50 0.12 -2.50 -3.33
N TYR A 51 -0.15 -2.33 -4.63
CA TYR A 51 -0.76 -1.14 -5.18
C TYR A 51 -2.26 -1.40 -5.42
N CYS A 52 -3.10 -0.41 -5.14
CA CYS A 52 -4.52 -0.45 -5.46
C CYS A 52 -4.93 0.85 -6.15
N ASP A 53 -5.38 0.74 -7.39
CA ASP A 53 -6.05 1.78 -8.16
C ASP A 53 -7.59 1.64 -8.09
N THR A 54 -8.29 2.68 -8.55
CA THR A 54 -9.76 2.74 -8.64
C THR A 54 -10.20 3.02 -10.06
#